data_AF-A0A258C5R5-F1
#
_entry.id   AF-A0A258C5R5-F1
#
_cell.length_a   1.000
_cell.length_b   1.000
_cell.length_c   1.000
_cell.angle_alpha   90.00
_cell.angle_beta   90.00
_cell.angle_gamma   90.00
#
_symmetry.space_group_name_H-M   'P 1'
#
loop_
_entity.id
_entity.type
_entity.pdbx_description
1 polymer ?
#
loop_
_entity_poly.entity_id
_entity_poly.type
_entity_poly.pdbx_seq_one_letter_code
_entity_poly.pdbx_strand_id
1 'polypeptide(L)'
;QLSGETVDWETEFAIPLKRGVDTFRTYVEGWYDCSFQDVIYYEHAQPEIRRMISSILAGYAWDEKNPYVAESKRRLRVLAELCRGEQ
;
A
#
# COMPACT_ATOMS: atom_id res chain seq x y z
N GLN A 1 -23.04 27.82 -1.00
CA GLN A 1 -22.75 26.86 -2.08
C GLN A 1 -21.55 27.41 -2.83
N LEU A 2 -20.42 26.70 -2.82
CA LEU A 2 -19.17 27.20 -3.40
C LEU A 2 -19.30 27.23 -4.93
N SER A 3 -19.08 28.41 -5.52
CA SER A 3 -18.83 28.73 -6.95
C SER A 3 -19.81 28.31 -8.06
N GLY A 4 -20.80 27.45 -7.85
CA GLY A 4 -21.72 27.03 -8.92
C GLY A 4 -21.08 26.08 -9.96
N GLU A 5 -19.94 25.49 -9.63
CA GLU A 5 -19.26 24.49 -10.46
C GLU A 5 -19.91 23.11 -10.27
N THR A 6 -19.93 22.33 -11.36
CA THR A 6 -20.35 20.93 -11.29
C THR A 6 -19.17 20.12 -10.76
N VAL A 7 -19.25 19.69 -9.51
CA VAL A 7 -18.22 18.87 -8.85
C VAL A 7 -18.38 17.42 -9.28
N ASP A 8 -17.32 16.82 -9.81
CA ASP A 8 -17.28 15.39 -10.11
C ASP A 8 -16.81 14.60 -8.88
N TRP A 9 -17.75 14.31 -7.98
CA TRP A 9 -17.46 13.58 -6.74
C TRP A 9 -16.86 12.19 -6.95
N GLU A 10 -17.13 11.55 -8.09
CA GLU A 10 -16.59 10.23 -8.37
C GLU A 10 -15.08 10.31 -8.58
N THR A 11 -14.63 11.21 -9.47
CA THR A 11 -13.22 11.36 -9.80
C THR A 11 -12.43 12.14 -8.75
N GLU A 12 -13.04 13.13 -8.11
CA GLU A 12 -12.37 14.00 -7.15
C GLU A 12 -12.33 13.43 -5.73
N PHE A 13 -13.21 12.48 -5.38
CA PHE A 13 -13.30 11.96 -4.01
C PHE A 13 -13.40 10.43 -3.93
N ALA A 14 -14.41 9.82 -4.56
CA ALA A 14 -14.71 8.39 -4.36
C ALA A 14 -13.58 7.49 -4.85
N ILE A 15 -13.06 7.74 -6.06
CA ILE A 15 -11.96 6.98 -6.65
C ILE A 15 -10.66 7.11 -5.82
N PRO A 16 -10.17 8.33 -5.50
CA PRO A 16 -8.98 8.48 -4.65
C PRO A 16 -9.11 7.84 -3.27
N LEU A 17 -10.27 7.99 -2.61
CA LEU A 17 -10.52 7.40 -1.30
C LEU A 17 -10.48 5.87 -1.38
N LYS A 18 -11.15 5.29 -2.37
CA LYS A 18 -11.18 3.84 -2.57
C LYS A 18 -9.78 3.27 -2.79
N ARG A 19 -8.92 3.96 -3.53
CA ARG A 19 -7.51 3.54 -3.70
C ARG A 19 -6.79 3.40 -2.36
N GLY A 20 -6.90 4.41 -1.49
CA GLY A 20 -6.31 4.35 -0.14
C GLY A 20 -6.85 3.18 0.68
N VAL A 21 -8.17 2.96 0.64
CA VAL A 21 -8.84 1.82 1.31
C VAL A 21 -8.35 0.48 0.76
N ASP A 22 -8.24 0.33 -0.56
CA ASP A 22 -7.80 -0.91 -1.21
C ASP A 22 -6.31 -1.21 -0.93
N THR A 23 -5.47 -0.17 -0.85
CA THR A 23 -4.07 -0.29 -0.40
C THR A 23 -4.01 -0.81 1.04
N PHE A 24 -4.70 -0.16 1.98
CA PHE A 24 -4.73 -0.63 3.37
C PHE A 24 -5.28 -2.05 3.50
N ARG A 25 -6.37 -2.36 2.78
CA ARG A 25 -6.94 -3.72 2.74
C ARG A 25 -5.89 -4.76 2.37
N THR A 26 -5.06 -4.47 1.36
CA THR A 26 -4.00 -5.38 0.92
C THR A 26 -3.04 -5.75 2.06
N TYR A 27 -2.62 -4.77 2.87
CA TYR A 27 -1.71 -5.04 3.99
C TYR A 27 -2.38 -5.73 5.17
N VAL A 28 -3.67 -5.45 5.41
CA VAL A 28 -4.46 -6.16 6.41
C VAL A 28 -4.67 -7.63 5.99
N GLU A 29 -5.06 -7.87 4.74
CA GLU A 29 -5.18 -9.23 4.17
C GLU A 29 -3.84 -9.97 4.23
N GLY A 30 -2.75 -9.29 3.83
CA GLY A 30 -1.39 -9.81 3.90
C GLY A 30 -0.90 -10.14 5.31
N TRP A 31 -1.42 -9.44 6.33
CA TRP A 31 -1.13 -9.79 7.72
C TRP A 31 -1.79 -11.12 8.11
N TYR A 32 -3.04 -11.35 7.69
CA TYR A 32 -3.78 -12.57 7.99
C TYR A 32 -3.30 -13.79 7.21
N ASP A 33 -2.80 -13.62 5.98
CA ASP A 33 -2.21 -14.70 5.18
C ASP A 33 -0.70 -14.89 5.42
N CYS A 34 -0.15 -14.18 6.39
CA CYS A 34 1.27 -14.13 6.77
C CYS A 34 2.23 -13.53 5.73
N SER A 35 1.80 -13.20 4.50
CA SER A 35 2.71 -12.64 3.48
C SER A 35 3.33 -11.30 3.89
N PHE A 36 2.59 -10.46 4.61
CA PHE A 36 3.14 -9.21 5.14
C PHE A 36 4.01 -9.43 6.38
N GLN A 37 3.75 -10.47 7.15
CA GLN A 37 4.62 -10.85 8.28
C GLN A 37 6.01 -11.25 7.78
N ASP A 38 6.09 -12.01 6.68
CA ASP A 38 7.36 -12.36 6.03
C ASP A 38 8.18 -11.11 5.70
N VAL A 39 7.53 -10.05 5.22
CA VAL A 39 8.19 -8.78 4.89
C VAL A 39 8.62 -8.01 6.15
N ILE A 40 7.78 -7.94 7.17
CA ILE A 40 8.05 -7.18 8.40
C ILE A 40 9.19 -7.79 9.21
N TYR A 41 9.28 -9.11 9.25
CA TYR A 41 10.28 -9.84 10.03
C TYR A 41 11.57 -10.15 9.26
N TYR A 42 11.66 -9.83 7.97
CA TYR A 42 12.86 -10.07 7.18
C TYR A 42 14.04 -9.18 7.61
N GLU A 43 15.15 -9.79 8.01
CA GLU A 43 16.28 -9.11 8.67
C GLU A 43 17.11 -8.24 7.72
N HIS A 44 17.20 -8.61 6.44
CA HIS A 44 18.06 -7.94 5.46
C HIS A 44 17.30 -6.97 4.55
N ALA A 45 16.17 -6.44 5.04
CA ALA A 45 15.34 -5.52 4.27
C ALA A 45 16.13 -4.27 3.84
N GLN A 46 16.08 -3.96 2.53
CA GLN A 46 16.69 -2.73 2.03
C GLN A 46 16.06 -1.49 2.72
N PRO A 47 16.85 -0.52 3.19
CA PRO A 47 16.33 0.64 3.93
C PRO A 47 15.25 1.43 3.18
N GLU A 48 15.34 1.49 1.86
CA GLU A 48 14.36 2.15 1.02
C GLU A 48 12.99 1.45 1.03
N ILE A 49 12.98 0.13 0.89
CA ILE A 49 11.75 -0.68 0.98
C ILE A 49 11.11 -0.50 2.35
N ARG A 50 11.91 -0.52 3.42
CA ARG A 50 11.41 -0.30 4.79
C ARG A 50 10.77 1.07 4.96
N ARG A 51 11.34 2.13 4.37
CA ARG A 51 10.73 3.48 4.36
C ARG A 51 9.39 3.50 3.63
N MET A 52 9.30 2.84 2.47
CA MET A 52 8.06 2.76 1.68
C MET A 52 6.96 2.00 2.43
N ILE A 53 7.28 0.89 3.10
CA ILE A 53 6.30 0.17 3.93
C ILE A 53 5.89 1.00 5.15
N SER A 54 6.85 1.64 5.82
CA SER A 54 6.56 2.52 6.96
C SER A 54 5.65 3.70 6.60
N SER A 55 5.75 4.25 5.38
CA SER A 55 4.86 5.36 4.97
C SER A 55 3.40 4.91 4.89
N ILE A 56 3.16 3.67 4.46
CA ILE A 56 1.80 3.09 4.40
C ILE A 56 1.24 2.92 5.81
N LEU A 57 2.05 2.37 6.72
CA LEU A 57 1.69 2.24 8.15
C LEU A 57 1.43 3.59 8.82
N ALA A 58 2.09 4.66 8.36
CA ALA A 58 1.88 6.03 8.81
C ALA A 58 0.65 6.71 8.17
N GLY A 59 -0.13 6.00 7.33
CA GLY A 59 -1.36 6.52 6.74
C GLY A 59 -1.21 7.10 5.34
N TYR A 60 -0.01 7.12 4.75
CA TYR A 60 0.23 7.63 3.38
C TYR A 60 -0.11 6.58 2.31
N ALA A 61 -1.24 5.89 2.47
CA ALA A 61 -1.71 4.82 1.58
C ALA A 61 -2.32 5.32 0.24
N TRP A 62 -2.24 6.62 0.00
CA TRP A 62 -2.75 7.30 -1.20
C TRP A 62 -1.63 7.86 -2.08
N ASP A 63 -0.37 7.84 -1.62
CA ASP A 63 0.76 8.35 -2.39
C ASP A 63 1.20 7.37 -3.48
N GLU A 64 0.71 7.57 -4.71
CA GLU A 64 1.01 6.72 -5.87
C GLU A 64 2.48 6.79 -6.34
N LYS A 65 3.30 7.70 -5.81
CA LYS A 65 4.76 7.65 -6.04
C LYS A 65 5.40 6.47 -5.31
N ASN A 66 4.76 5.98 -4.25
CA ASN A 66 5.18 4.77 -3.58
C ASN A 66 4.70 3.55 -4.38
N PRO A 67 5.61 2.71 -4.93
CA PRO A 67 5.22 1.54 -5.71
C PRO A 67 4.39 0.53 -4.89
N TYR A 68 4.54 0.52 -3.56
CA TYR A 68 3.79 -0.31 -2.63
C TYR A 68 2.37 0.22 -2.35
N VAL A 69 2.06 1.44 -2.79
CA VAL A 69 0.70 1.98 -2.87
C VAL A 69 0.13 1.70 -4.27
N ALA A 70 0.82 2.13 -5.32
CA ALA A 70 0.34 2.04 -6.71
C ALA A 70 0.03 0.60 -7.14
N GLU A 71 0.84 -0.37 -6.69
CA GLU A 71 0.79 -1.77 -7.09
C GLU A 71 0.78 -2.71 -5.87
N SER A 72 0.10 -2.30 -4.79
CA SER A 72 0.14 -2.91 -3.45
C SER A 72 0.08 -4.43 -3.46
N LYS A 73 -0.95 -5.03 -4.09
CA LYS A 73 -1.14 -6.50 -4.13
C LYS A 73 0.01 -7.22 -4.81
N ARG A 74 0.40 -6.75 -5.99
CA ARG A 74 1.45 -7.38 -6.80
C ARG A 74 2.81 -7.24 -6.13
N ARG A 75 3.12 -6.06 -5.60
CA ARG A 75 4.40 -5.76 -4.93
C ARG A 75 4.55 -6.52 -3.63
N LEU A 76 3.51 -6.57 -2.80
CA LEU A 76 3.52 -7.33 -1.55
C LEU A 76 3.76 -8.82 -1.82
N ARG A 77 3.04 -9.41 -2.79
CA ARG A 77 3.24 -10.82 -3.16
C ARG A 77 4.68 -11.12 -3.55
N VAL A 78 5.23 -10.35 -4.48
CA VAL A 78 6.60 -10.55 -4.96
C VAL A 78 7.61 -10.37 -3.83
N LEU A 79 7.43 -9.35 -2.99
CA LEU A 79 8.35 -9.10 -1.88
C LEU A 79 8.29 -10.24 -0.85
N ALA A 80 7.10 -10.73 -0.51
CA ALA A 80 6.95 -11.87 0.39
C ALA A 80 7.57 -13.15 -0.18
N GLU A 81 7.43 -13.42 -1.48
CA GLU A 81 8.09 -14.54 -2.16
C GLU A 81 9.62 -14.45 -2.07
N LEU A 82 10.19 -13.25 -2.26
CA LEU A 82 11.62 -13.02 -2.12
C LEU A 82 12.08 -13.23 -0.67
N CYS A 83 11.36 -12.68 0.31
CA CYS A 83 11.68 -12.86 1.74
C CYS A 83 11.65 -14.34 2.17
N ARG A 84 10.75 -15.16 1.63
CA ARG A 84 10.69 -16.61 1.89
C ARG A 84 11.76 -17.41 1.15
N GLY A 85 12.14 -16.99 -0.06
CA GLY A 85 13.12 -17.69 -0.89
C GLY A 85 14.57 -17.53 -0.44
N GLU A 86 14.85 -16.55 0.42
CA GLU A 86 16.17 -16.29 0.99
C GLU A 86 16.37 -16.84 2.42
N GLN A 87 15.41 -17.61 2.94
CA GLN A 87 15.51 -18.30 4.24
C GLN A 87 16.35 -19.58 4.17
#